data_AF-A0A938SQP1-F1
#
_entry.id   AF-A0A938SQP1-F1
#
_cell.length_a   1.000
_cell.length_b   1.000
_cell.length_c   1.000
_cell.angle_alpha   90.00
_cell.angle_beta   90.00
_cell.angle_gamma   90.00
#
_symmetry.space_group_name_H-M   'P 1'
#
loop_
_entity.id
_entity.type
_entity.pdbx_description
1 polymer ?
#
loop_
_entity_poly.entity_id
_entity_poly.type
_entity_poly.pdbx_seq_one_letter_code
_entity_poly.pdbx_strand_id
1 'polypeptide(L)'
;MLLVTACDWLGWPPPELVLNPTGEGAHVCAQAAMQKIGEPLKRAFPGLVVRTGVLASDPHHTSTTAPLAVVCEFPSGAQAEAVREAHRLAWNFSRTALLIILEPHRLMAWSCYQDPGQSEDLRRVCSLETPDAAIPPATPEQRQIRELLHWVSLITGDFLRQRPQHFPADGRADQLLLKNLRHVRRRLIGDLALNRDVCHDLLARIVFAQFLFHRKDSAGNPFFSKTLLAKRCEGSLQRVHSDLASILQDKDETYALFRWLDGRFNGDLFPGRENQTEEEREAAWRAEKDAVKPEHLTLLADLVAGTIDTTDRQLRLWPQYSFDTIPLEFISSVYEEFLTEDRDATKAYYTPSYLVDYVLDAVLPWDGDQWNVRILDPACGSGIFLVKAFQRLIHRWRRQNGREPLVRDLKPLLADNFYGVDINPDAVRVA
;
A
#
# COMPACT_ATOMS: atom_id res chain seq x y z
N MET A 1 -14.30 21.40 -14.44
CA MET A 1 -13.68 20.93 -15.69
C MET A 1 -13.65 19.41 -15.69
N LEU A 2 -14.35 18.77 -16.64
CA LEU A 2 -14.31 17.31 -16.84
C LEU A 2 -13.04 16.88 -17.62
N LEU A 3 -12.77 15.58 -17.65
CA LEU A 3 -11.54 14.99 -18.18
C LEU A 3 -11.26 15.38 -19.63
N VAL A 4 -12.28 15.36 -20.50
CA VAL A 4 -12.15 15.76 -21.91
C VAL A 4 -11.57 17.19 -22.01
N THR A 5 -12.20 18.14 -21.31
CA THR A 5 -11.78 19.53 -21.29
C THR A 5 -10.40 19.72 -20.65
N ALA A 6 -10.09 18.96 -19.60
CA ALA A 6 -8.78 19.01 -18.95
C ALA A 6 -7.67 18.52 -19.89
N CYS A 7 -7.91 17.44 -20.63
CA CYS A 7 -6.96 16.92 -21.62
C CYS A 7 -6.66 17.95 -22.71
N ASP A 8 -7.69 18.55 -23.29
CA ASP A 8 -7.54 19.57 -24.33
C ASP A 8 -6.80 20.82 -23.82
N TRP A 9 -7.12 21.28 -22.61
CA TRP A 9 -6.57 22.51 -22.07
C TRP A 9 -5.13 22.38 -21.54
N LEU A 10 -4.81 21.25 -20.89
CA LEU A 10 -3.52 20.98 -20.25
C LEU A 10 -2.56 20.19 -21.16
N GLY A 11 -3.01 19.79 -22.35
CA GLY A 11 -2.22 19.04 -23.32
C GLY A 11 -1.93 17.60 -22.88
N TRP A 12 -2.76 17.03 -22.00
CA TRP A 12 -2.61 15.65 -21.54
C TRP A 12 -2.97 14.64 -22.63
N PRO A 13 -2.58 13.36 -22.47
CA PRO A 13 -3.10 12.29 -23.32
C PRO A 13 -4.64 12.29 -23.37
N PRO A 14 -5.23 11.84 -24.49
CA PRO A 14 -6.68 11.71 -24.62
C PRO A 14 -7.33 10.92 -23.46
N PRO A 15 -8.58 11.23 -23.08
CA PRO A 15 -9.28 10.61 -21.95
C PRO A 15 -9.26 9.08 -21.94
N GLU A 16 -9.38 8.45 -23.11
CA GLU A 16 -9.30 7.01 -23.28
C GLU A 16 -7.95 6.43 -22.83
N LEU A 17 -6.85 7.13 -23.09
CA LEU A 17 -5.50 6.72 -22.69
C LEU A 17 -5.23 7.03 -21.22
N VAL A 18 -5.90 8.02 -20.62
CA VAL A 18 -5.82 8.28 -19.17
C VAL A 18 -6.54 7.19 -18.37
N LEU A 19 -7.70 6.73 -18.86
CA LEU A 19 -8.52 5.75 -18.15
C LEU A 19 -8.14 4.31 -18.48
N ASN A 20 -7.72 4.06 -19.71
CA ASN A 20 -7.34 2.74 -20.20
C ASN A 20 -6.15 2.83 -21.17
N PRO A 21 -4.93 3.04 -20.65
CA PRO A 21 -3.71 3.06 -21.46
C PRO A 21 -3.56 1.77 -22.28
N THR A 22 -2.93 1.85 -23.46
CA THR A 22 -2.72 0.67 -24.32
C THR A 22 -1.44 -0.09 -24.00
N GLY A 23 -0.46 0.58 -23.39
CA GLY A 23 0.76 -0.07 -22.93
C GLY A 23 0.50 -0.88 -21.67
N GLU A 24 0.89 -2.16 -21.66
CA GLU A 24 0.54 -3.09 -20.57
C GLU A 24 1.03 -2.62 -19.18
N GLY A 25 2.21 -2.01 -19.09
CA GLY A 25 2.72 -1.45 -17.83
C GLY A 25 1.88 -0.29 -17.31
N ALA A 26 1.55 0.68 -18.18
CA ALA A 26 0.66 1.78 -17.84
C ALA A 26 -0.76 1.29 -17.51
N HIS A 27 -1.25 0.29 -18.24
CA HIS A 27 -2.55 -0.35 -18.02
C HIS A 27 -2.64 -0.99 -16.63
N VAL A 28 -1.61 -1.73 -16.21
CA VAL A 28 -1.55 -2.32 -14.85
C VAL A 28 -1.62 -1.24 -13.76
N CYS A 29 -0.94 -0.11 -13.95
CA CYS A 29 -1.03 1.04 -13.04
C CYS A 29 -2.45 1.65 -13.00
N ALA A 30 -3.10 1.82 -14.16
CA ALA A 30 -4.46 2.32 -14.26
C ALA A 30 -5.47 1.40 -13.57
N GLN A 31 -5.37 0.09 -13.80
CA GLN A 31 -6.18 -0.93 -13.14
C GLN A 31 -5.99 -0.92 -11.63
N ALA A 32 -4.74 -0.81 -11.16
CA ALA A 32 -4.45 -0.71 -9.73
C ALA A 32 -5.09 0.56 -9.11
N ALA A 33 -5.01 1.72 -9.77
CA ALA A 33 -5.66 2.94 -9.29
C ALA A 33 -7.20 2.77 -9.25
N MET A 34 -7.80 2.18 -10.28
CA MET A 34 -9.24 1.89 -10.31
C MET A 34 -9.66 0.96 -9.16
N GLN A 35 -8.97 -0.16 -8.96
CA GLN A 35 -9.30 -1.16 -7.94
C GLN A 35 -9.01 -0.68 -6.51
N LYS A 36 -7.96 0.14 -6.32
CA LYS A 36 -7.50 0.54 -4.99
C LYS A 36 -7.96 1.93 -4.55
N ILE A 37 -8.54 2.71 -5.46
CA ILE A 37 -9.07 4.06 -5.18
C ILE A 37 -10.52 4.14 -5.66
N GLY A 38 -10.77 3.92 -6.96
CA GLY A 38 -12.10 4.09 -7.58
C GLY A 38 -13.19 3.18 -7.01
N GLU A 39 -12.94 1.87 -6.94
CA GLU A 39 -13.89 0.88 -6.38
C GLU A 39 -14.16 1.08 -4.88
N PRO A 40 -13.14 1.31 -4.01
CA PRO A 40 -13.37 1.70 -2.63
C PRO A 40 -14.25 2.95 -2.49
N LEU A 41 -14.03 3.99 -3.32
CA LEU A 41 -14.88 5.20 -3.30
C LEU A 41 -16.33 4.87 -3.64
N LYS A 42 -16.58 4.08 -4.68
CA LYS A 42 -17.94 3.65 -5.06
C LYS A 42 -18.63 2.86 -3.95
N ARG A 43 -17.88 2.01 -3.23
CA ARG A 43 -18.41 1.23 -2.09
C ARG A 43 -18.70 2.10 -0.86
N ALA A 44 -17.83 3.06 -0.57
CA ALA A 44 -17.97 3.96 0.58
C ALA A 44 -19.10 5.00 0.38
N PHE A 45 -19.33 5.43 -0.85
CA PHE A 45 -20.33 6.43 -1.20
C PHE A 45 -21.29 5.90 -2.28
N PRO A 46 -22.31 5.11 -1.89
CA PRO A 46 -23.31 4.61 -2.82
C PRO A 46 -23.99 5.75 -3.60
N GLY A 47 -23.98 5.68 -4.93
CA GLY A 47 -24.50 6.74 -5.81
C GLY A 47 -23.46 7.72 -6.33
N LEU A 48 -22.22 7.70 -5.80
CA LEU A 48 -21.11 8.46 -6.36
C LEU A 48 -20.67 7.84 -7.69
N VAL A 49 -20.70 8.62 -8.76
CA VAL A 49 -20.10 8.24 -10.04
C VAL A 49 -18.66 8.74 -10.05
N VAL A 50 -17.71 7.82 -10.18
CA VAL A 50 -16.28 8.12 -10.32
C VAL A 50 -15.67 7.33 -11.47
N ARG A 51 -14.90 8.03 -12.30
CA ARG A 51 -13.99 7.44 -13.30
C ARG A 51 -12.57 7.67 -12.81
N THR A 52 -11.80 6.60 -12.69
CA THR A 52 -10.44 6.63 -12.13
C THR A 52 -9.46 6.16 -13.18
N GLY A 53 -8.35 6.86 -13.32
CA GLY A 53 -7.26 6.55 -14.26
C GLY A 53 -5.93 7.12 -13.78
N VAL A 54 -4.94 7.13 -14.66
CA VAL A 54 -3.60 7.65 -14.38
C VAL A 54 -3.05 8.46 -15.55
N LEU A 55 -2.27 9.50 -15.24
CA LEU A 55 -1.41 10.16 -16.22
C LEU A 55 -0.06 9.43 -16.22
N ALA A 56 0.18 8.57 -17.20
CA ALA A 56 1.46 7.90 -17.40
C ALA A 56 2.30 8.68 -18.41
N SER A 57 3.62 8.85 -18.17
CA SER A 57 4.53 9.61 -19.05
C SER A 57 4.52 9.14 -20.50
N ASP A 58 4.30 7.85 -20.71
CA ASP A 58 3.98 7.26 -22.02
C ASP A 58 2.86 6.22 -21.83
N PRO A 59 1.63 6.48 -22.30
CA PRO A 59 0.50 5.57 -22.14
C PRO A 59 0.56 4.33 -23.05
N HIS A 60 1.51 4.29 -24.00
CA HIS A 60 1.70 3.17 -24.92
C HIS A 60 2.84 2.24 -24.48
N HIS A 61 3.66 2.66 -23.52
CA HIS A 61 4.83 1.92 -23.08
C HIS A 61 4.47 0.73 -22.16
N THR A 62 5.25 -0.35 -22.27
CA THR A 62 5.05 -1.58 -21.49
C THR A 62 5.71 -1.54 -20.10
N SER A 63 6.46 -0.48 -19.80
CA SER A 63 7.16 -0.30 -18.52
C SER A 63 6.23 0.15 -17.40
N THR A 64 6.60 -0.21 -16.17
CA THR A 64 5.88 0.10 -14.94
C THR A 64 6.33 1.42 -14.33
N THR A 65 6.52 2.45 -15.16
CA THR A 65 6.91 3.78 -14.66
C THR A 65 5.84 4.33 -13.73
N ALA A 66 6.26 4.90 -12.61
CA ALA A 66 5.37 5.56 -11.67
C ALA A 66 4.50 6.60 -12.41
N PRO A 67 3.16 6.56 -12.25
CA PRO A 67 2.30 7.55 -12.88
C PRO A 67 2.60 8.95 -12.35
N LEU A 68 2.52 9.93 -13.24
CA LEU A 68 2.69 11.35 -12.93
C LEU A 68 1.58 11.86 -12.01
N ALA A 69 0.36 11.35 -12.21
CA ALA A 69 -0.79 11.61 -11.36
C ALA A 69 -1.79 10.45 -11.38
N VAL A 70 -2.53 10.25 -10.30
CA VAL A 70 -3.83 9.56 -10.34
C VAL A 70 -4.90 10.59 -10.68
N VAL A 71 -5.85 10.23 -11.54
CA VAL A 71 -6.98 11.10 -11.92
C VAL A 71 -8.29 10.47 -11.44
N CYS A 72 -9.07 11.24 -10.69
CA CYS A 72 -10.44 10.90 -10.30
C CYS A 72 -11.40 11.95 -10.86
N GLU A 73 -12.21 11.57 -11.83
CA GLU A 73 -13.31 12.39 -12.35
C GLU A 73 -14.61 12.02 -11.64
N PHE A 74 -15.28 13.02 -11.04
CA PHE A 74 -16.63 12.91 -10.48
C PHE A 74 -17.62 13.71 -11.36
N PRO A 75 -18.27 13.07 -12.34
CA PRO A 75 -19.10 13.79 -13.33
C PRO A 75 -20.29 14.54 -12.74
N SER A 76 -20.76 14.15 -11.55
CA SER A 76 -21.87 14.80 -10.84
C SER A 76 -21.39 15.66 -9.66
N GLY A 77 -20.08 15.86 -9.52
CA GLY A 77 -19.45 16.43 -8.33
C GLY A 77 -19.34 15.42 -7.19
N ALA A 78 -18.50 15.75 -6.21
CA ALA A 78 -18.30 14.93 -5.02
C ALA A 78 -18.49 15.75 -3.74
N GLN A 79 -19.03 15.10 -2.71
CA GLN A 79 -19.06 15.65 -1.36
C GLN A 79 -17.64 15.76 -0.79
N ALA A 80 -17.45 16.64 0.19
CA ALA A 80 -16.14 16.88 0.79
C ALA A 80 -15.55 15.60 1.42
N GLU A 81 -16.40 14.73 1.96
CA GLU A 81 -16.05 13.42 2.52
C GLU A 81 -15.44 12.51 1.46
N ALA A 82 -16.04 12.46 0.25
CA ALA A 82 -15.55 11.65 -0.86
C ALA A 82 -14.21 12.18 -1.41
N VAL A 83 -14.04 13.51 -1.46
CA VAL A 83 -12.77 14.14 -1.83
C VAL A 83 -11.67 13.81 -0.82
N ARG A 84 -11.97 13.89 0.49
CA ARG A 84 -11.03 13.51 1.56
C ARG A 84 -10.64 12.03 1.48
N GLU A 85 -11.61 11.14 1.23
CA GLU A 85 -11.32 9.72 1.08
C GLU A 85 -10.51 9.43 -0.18
N ALA A 86 -10.78 10.12 -1.30
CA ALA A 86 -9.99 9.99 -2.52
C ALA A 86 -8.53 10.40 -2.29
N HIS A 87 -8.30 11.51 -1.57
CA HIS A 87 -6.97 11.95 -1.16
C HIS A 87 -6.28 10.93 -0.25
N ARG A 88 -6.97 10.44 0.79
CA ARG A 88 -6.44 9.42 1.70
C ARG A 88 -6.00 8.16 0.96
N LEU A 89 -6.83 7.66 0.04
CA LEU A 89 -6.51 6.48 -0.76
C LEU A 89 -5.35 6.76 -1.73
N ALA A 90 -5.31 7.92 -2.40
CA ALA A 90 -4.20 8.26 -3.28
C ALA A 90 -2.86 8.45 -2.54
N TRP A 91 -2.87 9.00 -1.32
CA TRP A 91 -1.70 9.03 -0.43
C TRP A 91 -1.21 7.62 -0.09
N ASN A 92 -2.13 6.71 0.26
CA ASN A 92 -1.80 5.30 0.50
C ASN A 92 -1.33 4.56 -0.76
N PHE A 93 -1.72 5.00 -1.95
CA PHE A 93 -1.33 4.35 -3.21
C PHE A 93 0.18 4.43 -3.45
N SER A 94 0.87 5.44 -2.90
CA SER A 94 2.34 5.55 -2.80
C SER A 94 3.12 5.35 -4.12
N ARG A 95 2.46 5.52 -5.26
CA ARG A 95 3.04 5.39 -6.62
C ARG A 95 3.04 6.70 -7.42
N THR A 96 2.43 7.75 -6.89
CA THR A 96 2.31 9.06 -7.55
C THR A 96 2.56 10.17 -6.53
N ALA A 97 3.02 11.33 -7.00
CA ALA A 97 3.09 12.54 -6.19
C ALA A 97 1.77 13.33 -6.19
N LEU A 98 0.92 13.13 -7.20
CA LEU A 98 -0.29 13.92 -7.41
C LEU A 98 -1.56 13.06 -7.49
N LEU A 99 -2.62 13.58 -6.88
CA LEU A 99 -4.01 13.24 -7.16
C LEU A 99 -4.68 14.43 -7.83
N ILE A 100 -5.28 14.21 -8.98
CA ILE A 100 -6.07 15.21 -9.70
C ILE A 100 -7.54 14.83 -9.59
N ILE A 101 -8.34 15.76 -9.09
CA ILE A 101 -9.79 15.63 -8.98
C ILE A 101 -10.45 16.56 -10.00
N LEU A 102 -11.32 15.99 -10.82
CA LEU A 102 -12.07 16.69 -11.86
C LEU A 102 -13.55 16.62 -11.56
N GLU A 103 -14.22 17.77 -11.55
CA GLU A 103 -15.66 17.91 -11.32
C GLU A 103 -16.25 18.89 -12.33
N PRO A 104 -17.58 19.00 -12.54
CA PRO A 104 -18.16 19.88 -13.56
C PRO A 104 -17.61 21.31 -13.53
N HIS A 105 -17.56 21.94 -12.34
CA HIS A 105 -17.19 23.35 -12.21
C HIS A 105 -15.84 23.59 -11.54
N ARG A 106 -15.05 22.55 -11.25
CA ARG A 106 -13.72 22.73 -10.66
C ARG A 106 -12.71 21.66 -11.05
N LEU A 107 -11.44 22.01 -10.93
CA LEU A 107 -10.28 21.12 -11.00
C LEU A 107 -9.46 21.33 -9.72
N MET A 108 -9.04 20.25 -9.08
CA MET A 108 -8.17 20.32 -7.89
C MET A 108 -6.99 19.37 -8.05
N ALA A 109 -5.79 19.83 -7.70
CA ALA A 109 -4.62 18.99 -7.57
C ALA A 109 -4.21 18.90 -6.10
N TRP A 110 -4.00 17.68 -5.63
CA TRP A 110 -3.65 17.34 -4.26
C TRP A 110 -2.31 16.60 -4.24
N SER A 111 -1.48 16.91 -3.24
CA SER A 111 -0.24 16.20 -3.01
C SER A 111 -0.50 14.87 -2.33
N CYS A 112 0.04 13.80 -2.90
CA CYS A 112 0.12 12.47 -2.29
C CYS A 112 1.36 12.33 -1.39
N TYR A 113 2.12 13.40 -1.16
CA TYR A 113 3.27 13.45 -0.25
C TYR A 113 2.93 14.18 1.05
N GLN A 114 1.65 14.52 1.25
CA GLN A 114 1.16 15.15 2.48
C GLN A 114 0.13 14.22 3.12
N ASP A 115 0.31 13.94 4.40
CA ASP A 115 -0.59 13.05 5.13
C ASP A 115 -1.99 13.66 5.28
N PRO A 116 -3.05 12.85 5.39
CA PRO A 116 -4.44 13.33 5.48
C PRO A 116 -4.75 14.21 6.70
N GLY A 117 -3.91 14.19 7.73
CA GLY A 117 -4.05 15.01 8.94
C GLY A 117 -3.54 16.44 8.80
N GLN A 118 -2.84 16.77 7.70
CA GLN A 118 -2.37 18.13 7.41
C GLN A 118 -3.50 19.08 7.01
N SER A 119 -3.25 20.38 7.14
CA SER A 119 -4.18 21.41 6.67
C SER A 119 -4.43 21.27 5.16
N GLU A 120 -5.62 21.69 4.73
CA GLU A 120 -5.96 21.68 3.31
C GLU A 120 -4.99 22.53 2.47
N ASP A 121 -4.50 23.63 3.00
CA ASP A 121 -3.54 24.52 2.30
C ASP A 121 -2.19 23.84 2.01
N LEU A 122 -1.75 22.90 2.85
CA LEU A 122 -0.53 22.11 2.59
C LEU A 122 -0.82 20.98 1.60
N ARG A 123 -1.98 20.33 1.70
CA ARG A 123 -2.34 19.19 0.86
C ARG A 123 -2.75 19.59 -0.55
N ARG A 124 -3.44 20.72 -0.72
CA ARG A 124 -3.98 21.19 -1.99
C ARG A 124 -2.94 22.03 -2.72
N VAL A 125 -2.40 21.47 -3.80
CA VAL A 125 -1.35 22.07 -4.62
C VAL A 125 -1.90 23.24 -5.43
N CYS A 126 -3.07 23.06 -6.04
CA CYS A 126 -3.83 24.12 -6.70
C CYS A 126 -5.31 23.76 -6.82
N SER A 127 -6.15 24.77 -7.02
CA SER A 127 -7.57 24.63 -7.33
C SER A 127 -7.95 25.64 -8.40
N LEU A 128 -8.77 25.24 -9.35
CA LEU A 128 -9.31 26.10 -10.39
C LEU A 128 -10.82 25.94 -10.45
N GLU A 129 -11.54 27.03 -10.23
CA GLU A 129 -12.97 27.10 -10.55
C GLU A 129 -13.14 27.36 -12.05
N THR A 130 -13.96 26.55 -12.71
CA THR A 130 -14.29 26.62 -14.14
C THR A 130 -15.80 26.84 -14.31
N PRO A 131 -16.27 28.09 -14.23
CA PRO A 131 -17.67 28.39 -14.50
C PRO A 131 -17.95 28.17 -16.00
N ASP A 132 -18.65 27.08 -16.35
CA ASP A 132 -19.32 26.68 -17.61
C ASP A 132 -18.67 26.96 -18.97
N ALA A 133 -17.48 27.57 -19.03
CA ALA A 133 -16.75 27.87 -20.24
C ALA A 133 -15.87 26.68 -20.62
N ALA A 134 -16.00 26.23 -21.86
CA ALA A 134 -15.21 25.14 -22.44
C ALA A 134 -13.70 25.39 -22.40
N ILE A 135 -13.25 26.65 -22.30
CA ILE A 135 -11.85 27.03 -22.10
C ILE A 135 -11.82 28.23 -21.14
N PRO A 136 -11.09 28.16 -20.01
CA PRO A 136 -11.00 29.28 -19.07
C PRO A 136 -10.38 30.54 -19.73
N PRO A 137 -10.96 31.75 -19.58
CA PRO A 137 -10.39 32.98 -20.15
C PRO A 137 -9.13 33.41 -19.38
N ALA A 138 -7.95 33.37 -20.04
CA ALA A 138 -6.58 33.50 -19.52
C ALA A 138 -6.27 34.49 -18.37
N THR A 139 -6.90 34.32 -17.22
CA THR A 139 -6.54 35.02 -15.98
C THR A 139 -5.11 34.63 -15.58
N PRO A 140 -4.39 35.47 -14.82
CA PRO A 140 -3.07 35.12 -14.31
C PRO A 140 -3.07 33.80 -13.52
N GLU A 141 -4.10 33.56 -12.72
CA GLU A 141 -4.29 32.32 -11.95
C GLU A 141 -4.45 31.09 -12.85
N GLN A 142 -5.29 31.18 -13.88
CA GLN A 142 -5.47 30.09 -14.84
C GLN A 142 -4.20 29.79 -15.63
N ARG A 143 -3.41 30.81 -15.99
CA ARG A 143 -2.10 30.62 -16.62
C ARG A 143 -1.14 29.88 -15.69
N GLN A 144 -1.06 30.29 -14.43
CA GLN A 144 -0.20 29.62 -13.45
C GLN A 144 -0.60 28.16 -13.22
N ILE A 145 -1.91 27.87 -13.11
CA ILE A 145 -2.39 26.49 -12.94
C ILE A 145 -2.14 25.66 -14.21
N ARG A 146 -2.36 26.25 -15.38
CA ARG A 146 -2.04 25.61 -16.65
C ARG A 146 -0.56 25.28 -16.73
N GLU A 147 0.34 26.22 -16.44
CA GLU A 147 1.79 25.99 -16.43
C GLU A 147 2.18 24.87 -15.46
N LEU A 148 1.59 24.87 -14.25
CA LEU A 148 1.87 23.88 -13.22
C LEU A 148 1.46 22.46 -13.65
N LEU A 149 0.26 22.31 -14.20
CA LEU A 149 -0.33 21.01 -14.56
C LEU A 149 -0.19 20.63 -16.03
N HIS A 150 0.44 21.47 -16.85
CA HIS A 150 0.66 21.17 -18.26
C HIS A 150 1.45 19.87 -18.41
N TRP A 151 1.16 19.12 -19.46
CA TRP A 151 1.79 17.83 -19.74
C TRP A 151 3.33 17.85 -19.64
N VAL A 152 3.96 18.87 -20.21
CA VAL A 152 5.43 19.05 -20.14
C VAL A 152 5.92 19.26 -18.71
N SER A 153 5.20 20.04 -17.89
CA SER A 153 5.54 20.25 -16.48
C SER A 153 5.43 18.95 -15.69
N LEU A 154 4.39 18.15 -15.95
CA LEU A 154 4.21 16.85 -15.29
C LEU A 154 5.33 15.86 -15.64
N ILE A 155 5.67 15.68 -16.93
CA ILE A 155 6.72 14.73 -17.34
C ILE A 155 8.09 15.13 -16.79
N THR A 156 8.41 16.43 -16.80
CA THR A 156 9.71 16.95 -16.35
C THR A 156 9.82 17.09 -14.83
N GLY A 157 8.72 16.82 -14.10
CA GLY A 157 8.61 17.01 -12.66
C GLY A 157 8.77 18.47 -12.23
N ASP A 158 8.53 19.43 -13.13
CA ASP A 158 8.74 20.85 -12.82
C ASP A 158 7.81 21.36 -11.73
N PHE A 159 6.59 20.82 -11.65
CA PHE A 159 5.64 21.13 -10.58
C PHE A 159 6.21 20.86 -9.17
N LEU A 160 7.06 19.84 -9.00
CA LEU A 160 7.72 19.55 -7.72
C LEU A 160 8.68 20.68 -7.33
N ARG A 161 9.42 21.22 -8.31
CA ARG A 161 10.35 22.34 -8.12
C ARG A 161 9.64 23.66 -7.88
N GLN A 162 8.51 23.88 -8.56
CA GLN A 162 7.70 25.09 -8.38
C GLN A 162 6.97 25.14 -7.02
N ARG A 163 6.64 23.97 -6.45
CA ARG A 163 5.79 23.84 -5.24
C ARG A 163 6.39 22.91 -4.18
N PRO A 164 7.66 23.07 -3.77
CA PRO A 164 8.37 22.11 -2.92
C PRO A 164 7.72 21.90 -1.56
N GLN A 165 7.07 22.93 -0.99
CA GLN A 165 6.38 22.82 0.30
C GLN A 165 5.22 21.79 0.29
N HIS A 166 4.68 21.47 -0.88
CA HIS A 166 3.62 20.47 -1.01
C HIS A 166 4.18 19.05 -1.14
N PHE A 167 5.48 18.86 -1.39
CA PHE A 167 6.05 17.54 -1.69
C PHE A 167 7.26 17.20 -0.80
N PRO A 168 7.07 17.13 0.53
CA PRO A 168 8.13 16.68 1.43
C PRO A 168 8.46 15.20 1.16
N ALA A 169 9.74 14.87 1.07
CA ALA A 169 10.18 13.51 0.73
C ALA A 169 9.72 12.45 1.75
N ASP A 170 9.59 12.84 3.01
CA ASP A 170 9.22 11.99 4.14
C ASP A 170 7.71 12.00 4.47
N GLY A 171 6.89 12.75 3.72
CA GLY A 171 5.44 12.83 3.96
C GLY A 171 4.60 11.77 3.24
N ARG A 172 5.24 10.85 2.51
CA ARG A 172 4.57 9.72 1.84
C ARG A 172 4.10 8.67 2.85
N ALA A 173 3.03 7.94 2.52
CA ALA A 173 2.43 6.97 3.44
C ALA A 173 3.40 5.85 3.84
N ASP A 174 4.17 5.32 2.89
CA ASP A 174 5.19 4.30 3.12
C ASP A 174 6.28 4.79 4.09
N GLN A 175 6.79 6.01 3.89
CA GLN A 175 7.83 6.59 4.74
C GLN A 175 7.35 6.88 6.15
N LEU A 176 6.15 7.45 6.29
CA LEU A 176 5.56 7.74 7.59
C LEU A 176 5.22 6.46 8.36
N LEU A 177 4.76 5.40 7.68
CA LEU A 177 4.50 4.11 8.31
C LEU A 177 5.79 3.47 8.83
N LEU A 178 6.87 3.45 8.04
CA LEU A 178 8.18 3.00 8.51
C LEU A 178 8.69 3.82 9.69
N LYS A 179 8.50 5.15 9.65
CA LYS A 179 8.89 6.05 10.75
C LYS A 179 8.13 5.75 12.04
N ASN A 180 6.82 5.50 11.95
CA ASN A 180 5.98 5.11 13.09
C ASN A 180 6.45 3.79 13.70
N LEU A 181 6.69 2.79 12.86
CA LEU A 181 7.13 1.47 13.28
C LEU A 181 8.51 1.52 13.96
N ARG A 182 9.46 2.30 13.42
CA ARG A 182 10.77 2.56 14.07
C ARG A 182 10.64 3.23 15.42
N HIS A 183 9.72 4.19 15.55
CA HIS A 183 9.47 4.84 16.83
C HIS A 183 8.95 3.83 17.86
N VAL A 184 7.95 3.01 17.51
CA VAL A 184 7.39 2.01 18.43
C VAL A 184 8.40 0.93 18.78
N ARG A 185 9.17 0.44 17.79
CA ARG A 185 10.30 -0.49 18.02
C ARG A 185 11.27 0.03 19.07
N ARG A 186 11.72 1.29 18.94
CA ARG A 186 12.63 1.93 19.91
C ARG A 186 12.04 1.96 21.31
N ARG A 187 10.74 2.23 21.45
CA ARG A 187 10.07 2.24 22.76
C ARG A 187 9.92 0.84 23.34
N LEU A 188 9.54 -0.16 22.53
CA LEU A 188 9.40 -1.55 22.98
C LEU A 188 10.73 -2.11 23.50
N ILE A 189 11.82 -1.90 22.76
CA ILE A 189 13.15 -2.42 23.11
C ILE A 189 13.81 -1.55 24.18
N GLY A 190 13.85 -0.23 23.97
CA GLY A 190 14.59 0.71 24.83
C GLY A 190 13.87 1.00 26.13
N ASP A 191 12.61 1.42 26.07
CA ASP A 191 11.86 1.88 27.25
C ASP A 191 11.25 0.70 28.02
N LEU A 192 10.75 -0.32 27.30
CA LEU A 192 10.01 -1.45 27.87
C LEU A 192 10.81 -2.76 27.92
N ALA A 193 12.09 -2.73 27.54
CA ALA A 193 13.04 -3.85 27.63
C ALA A 193 12.54 -5.16 27.00
N LEU A 194 11.74 -5.09 25.93
CA LEU A 194 11.31 -6.27 25.18
C LEU A 194 12.51 -6.85 24.42
N ASN A 195 12.62 -8.18 24.43
CA ASN A 195 13.60 -8.88 23.61
C ASN A 195 13.44 -8.49 22.13
N ARG A 196 14.56 -8.28 21.45
CA ARG A 196 14.61 -7.80 20.07
C ARG A 196 13.84 -8.70 19.10
N ASP A 197 14.13 -9.99 19.12
CA ASP A 197 13.53 -10.96 18.19
C ASP A 197 12.01 -11.03 18.41
N VAL A 198 11.59 -11.03 19.68
CA VAL A 198 10.16 -10.97 20.04
C VAL A 198 9.50 -9.66 19.58
N CYS A 199 10.19 -8.53 19.70
CA CYS A 199 9.70 -7.24 19.22
C CYS A 199 9.47 -7.24 17.71
N HIS A 200 10.46 -7.74 16.96
CA HIS A 200 10.38 -7.83 15.49
C HIS A 200 9.24 -8.74 15.05
N ASP A 201 9.13 -9.93 15.63
CA ASP A 201 8.06 -10.88 15.32
C ASP A 201 6.66 -10.32 15.69
N LEU A 202 6.54 -9.58 16.80
CA LEU A 202 5.27 -8.92 17.16
C LEU A 202 4.88 -7.82 16.16
N LEU A 203 5.82 -6.93 15.79
CA LEU A 203 5.54 -5.85 14.84
C LEU A 203 5.13 -6.42 13.47
N ALA A 204 5.83 -7.46 13.03
CA ALA A 204 5.50 -8.25 11.86
C ALA A 204 4.07 -8.80 11.91
N ARG A 205 3.71 -9.52 12.99
CA ARG A 205 2.36 -10.08 13.16
C ARG A 205 1.28 -9.02 13.20
N ILE A 206 1.56 -7.84 13.76
CA ILE A 206 0.61 -6.72 13.78
C ILE A 206 0.39 -6.15 12.40
N VAL A 207 1.45 -5.92 11.62
CA VAL A 207 1.34 -5.45 10.23
C VAL A 207 0.59 -6.49 9.39
N PHE A 208 0.92 -7.78 9.53
CA PHE A 208 0.23 -8.88 8.85
C PHE A 208 -1.25 -8.97 9.23
N ALA A 209 -1.57 -8.93 10.53
CA ALA A 209 -2.95 -8.96 11.00
C ALA A 209 -3.71 -7.73 10.48
N GLN A 210 -3.14 -6.53 10.58
CA GLN A 210 -3.76 -5.31 10.07
C GLN A 210 -4.04 -5.38 8.56
N PHE A 211 -3.12 -5.98 7.80
CA PHE A 211 -3.32 -6.25 6.38
C PHE A 211 -4.54 -7.14 6.18
N LEU A 212 -4.68 -8.25 6.91
CA LEU A 212 -5.87 -9.12 6.82
C LEU A 212 -7.17 -8.41 7.25
N PHE A 213 -7.11 -7.46 8.18
CA PHE A 213 -8.29 -6.65 8.56
C PHE A 213 -8.77 -5.75 7.43
N HIS A 214 -7.84 -5.21 6.62
CA HIS A 214 -8.17 -4.24 5.58
C HIS A 214 -8.28 -4.86 4.18
N ARG A 215 -7.52 -5.91 3.89
CA ARG A 215 -7.39 -6.53 2.58
C ARG A 215 -8.71 -7.13 2.15
N LYS A 216 -9.19 -6.68 1.00
CA LYS A 216 -10.47 -7.11 0.44
C LYS A 216 -10.28 -8.08 -0.72
N ASP A 217 -11.20 -9.04 -0.82
CA ASP A 217 -11.35 -9.87 -2.02
C ASP A 217 -11.96 -9.06 -3.18
N SER A 218 -12.12 -9.70 -4.35
CA SER A 218 -12.73 -9.10 -5.53
C SER A 218 -14.18 -8.66 -5.31
N ALA A 219 -14.87 -9.20 -4.29
CA ALA A 219 -16.22 -8.79 -3.90
C ALA A 219 -16.23 -7.64 -2.87
N GLY A 220 -15.05 -7.22 -2.38
CA GLY A 220 -14.92 -6.16 -1.40
C GLY A 220 -15.03 -6.58 0.05
N ASN A 221 -15.03 -7.88 0.32
CA ASN A 221 -15.11 -8.40 1.68
C ASN A 221 -13.71 -8.52 2.28
N PRO A 222 -13.47 -7.97 3.47
CA PRO A 222 -12.21 -8.19 4.16
C PRO A 222 -12.11 -9.63 4.69
N PHE A 223 -10.88 -10.13 4.87
CA PHE A 223 -10.66 -11.45 5.47
C PHE A 223 -11.29 -11.53 6.88
N PHE A 224 -11.03 -10.54 7.73
CA PHE A 224 -11.75 -10.37 8.99
C PHE A 224 -13.13 -9.73 8.75
N SER A 225 -14.05 -10.53 8.21
CA SER A 225 -15.44 -10.12 8.03
C SER A 225 -16.17 -9.92 9.36
N LYS A 226 -17.26 -9.12 9.35
CA LYS A 226 -18.15 -8.94 10.52
C LYS A 226 -18.64 -10.29 11.07
N THR A 227 -18.93 -11.24 10.19
CA THR A 227 -19.38 -12.59 10.58
C THR A 227 -18.27 -13.37 11.27
N LEU A 228 -17.04 -13.30 10.78
CA LEU A 228 -15.90 -14.01 11.36
C LEU A 228 -15.58 -13.49 12.76
N LEU A 229 -15.58 -12.16 12.93
CA LEU A 229 -15.37 -11.50 14.22
C LEU A 229 -16.52 -11.75 15.19
N ALA A 230 -17.77 -11.73 14.74
CA ALA A 230 -18.94 -12.08 15.56
C ALA A 230 -18.91 -13.54 16.04
N LYS A 231 -18.36 -14.44 15.22
CA LYS A 231 -18.08 -15.84 15.57
C LYS A 231 -16.76 -16.02 16.33
N ARG A 232 -16.12 -14.93 16.77
CA ARG A 232 -14.91 -14.94 17.60
C ARG A 232 -13.77 -15.74 16.98
N CYS A 233 -13.56 -15.58 15.67
CA CYS A 233 -12.56 -16.34 14.92
C CYS A 233 -12.76 -17.85 15.10
N GLU A 234 -13.98 -18.33 14.84
CA GLU A 234 -14.36 -19.74 15.00
C GLU A 234 -14.30 -20.25 16.45
N GLY A 235 -14.54 -19.35 17.40
CA GLY A 235 -14.52 -19.64 18.84
C GLY A 235 -13.13 -19.61 19.47
N SER A 236 -12.08 -19.25 18.72
CA SER A 236 -10.74 -19.07 19.28
C SER A 236 -10.63 -17.87 20.22
N LEU A 237 -11.35 -16.78 19.93
CA LEU A 237 -11.43 -15.61 20.82
C LEU A 237 -12.50 -15.82 21.90
N GLN A 238 -12.28 -15.25 23.09
CA GLN A 238 -13.23 -15.36 24.20
C GLN A 238 -14.37 -14.35 24.06
N ARG A 239 -14.09 -13.16 23.53
CA ARG A 239 -15.05 -12.07 23.32
C ARG A 239 -15.18 -11.67 21.86
N VAL A 240 -16.22 -10.88 21.58
CA VAL A 240 -16.43 -10.28 20.25
C VAL A 240 -15.65 -8.97 20.18
N HIS A 241 -14.86 -8.82 19.13
CA HIS A 241 -14.02 -7.66 18.86
C HIS A 241 -14.38 -7.02 17.52
N SER A 242 -14.24 -5.70 17.40
CA SER A 242 -14.51 -4.95 16.16
C SER A 242 -13.28 -4.77 15.28
N ASP A 243 -12.09 -4.74 15.89
CA ASP A 243 -10.84 -4.34 15.26
C ASP A 243 -9.64 -4.91 16.03
N LEU A 244 -8.46 -4.82 15.40
CA LEU A 244 -7.20 -5.31 15.97
C LEU A 244 -6.82 -4.60 17.27
N ALA A 245 -7.03 -3.28 17.38
CA ALA A 245 -6.68 -2.53 18.58
C ALA A 245 -7.41 -3.08 19.81
N SER A 246 -8.71 -3.38 19.69
CA SER A 246 -9.50 -3.95 20.78
C SER A 246 -9.03 -5.34 21.21
N ILE A 247 -8.46 -6.14 20.30
CA ILE A 247 -7.87 -7.45 20.61
C ILE A 247 -6.54 -7.26 21.35
N LEU A 248 -5.69 -6.33 20.88
CA LEU A 248 -4.39 -6.03 21.46
C LEU A 248 -4.45 -5.51 22.91
N GLN A 249 -5.58 -4.97 23.33
CA GLN A 249 -5.78 -4.56 24.74
C GLN A 249 -5.79 -5.73 25.72
N ASP A 250 -5.95 -6.96 25.24
CA ASP A 250 -5.97 -8.16 26.08
C ASP A 250 -4.96 -9.19 25.59
N LYS A 251 -4.05 -9.59 26.48
CA LYS A 251 -2.96 -10.51 26.16
C LYS A 251 -3.46 -11.90 25.77
N ASP A 252 -4.49 -12.40 26.43
CA ASP A 252 -5.01 -13.73 26.13
C ASP A 252 -5.77 -13.74 24.79
N GLU A 253 -6.57 -12.71 24.50
CA GLU A 253 -7.22 -12.54 23.19
C GLU A 253 -6.19 -12.38 22.07
N THR A 254 -5.12 -11.61 22.31
CA THR A 254 -4.03 -11.39 21.35
C THR A 254 -3.33 -12.69 20.97
N TYR A 255 -2.92 -13.48 21.96
CA TYR A 255 -2.26 -14.75 21.69
C TYR A 255 -3.22 -15.80 21.14
N ALA A 256 -4.50 -15.76 21.48
CA ALA A 256 -5.51 -16.59 20.85
C ALA A 256 -5.68 -16.26 19.35
N LEU A 257 -5.68 -14.97 19.00
CA LEU A 257 -5.67 -14.53 17.60
C LEU A 257 -4.43 -15.02 16.87
N PHE A 258 -3.24 -14.84 17.45
CA PHE A 258 -1.99 -15.26 16.81
C PHE A 258 -1.94 -16.77 16.59
N ARG A 259 -2.37 -17.57 17.57
CA ARG A 259 -2.47 -19.03 17.43
C ARG A 259 -3.44 -19.45 16.33
N TRP A 260 -4.58 -18.76 16.22
CA TRP A 260 -5.56 -19.03 15.18
C TRP A 260 -5.05 -18.64 13.79
N LEU A 261 -4.29 -17.55 13.67
CA LEU A 261 -3.63 -17.15 12.43
C LEU A 261 -2.54 -18.16 12.03
N ASP A 262 -1.74 -18.60 13.00
CA ASP A 262 -0.68 -19.60 12.82
C ASP A 262 -1.24 -20.88 12.17
N GLY A 263 -2.30 -21.46 12.75
CA GLY A 263 -2.92 -22.69 12.21
C GLY A 263 -3.57 -22.55 10.83
N ARG A 264 -3.76 -21.33 10.32
CA ARG A 264 -4.37 -21.07 9.00
C ARG A 264 -3.37 -20.75 7.92
N PHE A 265 -2.41 -19.92 8.26
CA PHE A 265 -1.44 -19.41 7.30
C PHE A 265 -0.15 -20.22 7.31
N ASN A 266 0.15 -20.94 8.41
CA ASN A 266 1.37 -21.72 8.63
C ASN A 266 2.61 -20.96 8.15
N GLY A 267 3.29 -20.26 9.04
CA GLY A 267 4.42 -19.46 8.61
C GLY A 267 5.42 -19.18 9.70
N ASP A 268 6.64 -18.90 9.25
CA ASP A 268 7.78 -18.56 10.08
C ASP A 268 7.59 -17.28 10.90
N LEU A 269 6.50 -16.53 10.72
CA LEU A 269 6.15 -15.36 11.54
C LEU A 269 5.73 -15.73 12.96
N PHE A 270 5.36 -16.98 13.20
CA PHE A 270 4.85 -17.46 14.50
C PHE A 270 5.91 -18.29 15.23
N PRO A 271 5.84 -18.40 16.58
CA PRO A 271 6.79 -19.20 17.34
C PRO A 271 6.78 -20.68 16.93
N GLY A 272 7.98 -21.19 16.67
CA GLY A 272 8.22 -22.57 16.25
C GLY A 272 8.70 -22.68 14.80
N ARG A 273 9.57 -23.66 14.52
CA ARG A 273 10.09 -23.97 13.18
C ARG A 273 9.43 -25.22 12.62
N GLU A 274 9.34 -25.35 11.30
CA GLU A 274 8.79 -26.55 10.64
C GLU A 274 9.48 -27.87 11.06
N ASN A 275 10.76 -27.81 11.42
CA ASN A 275 11.55 -28.97 11.83
C ASN A 275 11.53 -29.26 13.35
N GLN A 276 10.75 -28.50 14.13
CA GLN A 276 10.65 -28.68 15.57
C GLN A 276 9.52 -29.62 15.95
N THR A 277 9.68 -30.29 17.09
CA THR A 277 8.61 -31.08 17.70
C THR A 277 7.50 -30.18 18.23
N GLU A 278 6.29 -30.72 18.38
CA GLU A 278 5.15 -29.99 18.95
C GLU A 278 5.49 -29.43 20.35
N GLU A 279 6.26 -30.17 21.15
CA GLU A 279 6.68 -29.74 22.49
C GLU A 279 7.61 -28.51 22.46
N GLU A 280 8.54 -28.47 21.50
CA GLU A 280 9.45 -27.33 21.30
C GLU A 280 8.68 -26.10 20.81
N ARG A 281 7.71 -26.30 19.92
CA ARG A 281 6.83 -25.23 19.45
C ARG A 281 5.99 -24.65 20.59
N GLU A 282 5.38 -25.50 21.42
CA GLU A 282 4.66 -25.07 22.63
C GLU A 282 5.57 -24.38 23.65
N ALA A 283 6.83 -24.81 23.78
CA ALA A 283 7.81 -24.12 24.61
C ALA A 283 8.14 -22.71 24.08
N ALA A 284 8.33 -22.55 22.76
CA ALA A 284 8.59 -21.25 22.15
C ALA A 284 7.42 -20.28 22.34
N TRP A 285 6.19 -20.74 22.13
CA TRP A 285 4.99 -19.95 22.38
C TRP A 285 4.85 -19.51 23.83
N ARG A 286 5.13 -20.40 24.79
CA ARG A 286 5.11 -20.06 26.22
C ARG A 286 6.19 -19.02 26.55
N ALA A 287 7.41 -19.24 26.08
CA ALA A 287 8.53 -18.33 26.32
C ALA A 287 8.25 -16.92 25.80
N GLU A 288 7.71 -16.81 24.59
CA GLU A 288 7.31 -15.52 24.03
C GLU A 288 6.15 -14.90 24.82
N LYS A 289 5.10 -15.68 25.07
CA LYS A 289 3.95 -15.21 25.86
C LYS A 289 4.39 -14.70 27.22
N ASP A 290 5.35 -15.34 27.88
CA ASP A 290 5.87 -14.88 29.17
C ASP A 290 6.72 -13.60 29.04
N ALA A 291 7.51 -13.48 27.97
CA ALA A 291 8.34 -12.30 27.71
C ALA A 291 7.51 -11.04 27.38
N VAL A 292 6.38 -11.20 26.69
CA VAL A 292 5.51 -10.09 26.28
C VAL A 292 4.60 -9.69 27.44
N LYS A 293 4.77 -8.47 27.93
CA LYS A 293 3.98 -7.91 29.04
C LYS A 293 2.79 -7.10 28.52
N PRO A 294 1.74 -6.88 29.34
CA PRO A 294 0.59 -6.08 28.94
C PRO A 294 0.97 -4.68 28.42
N GLU A 295 1.99 -4.03 28.97
CA GLU A 295 2.40 -2.69 28.56
C GLU A 295 2.94 -2.66 27.13
N HIS A 296 3.56 -3.74 26.66
CA HIS A 296 3.99 -3.89 25.26
C HIS A 296 2.78 -3.90 24.34
N LEU A 297 1.75 -4.66 24.70
CA LEU A 297 0.54 -4.80 23.89
C LEU A 297 -0.33 -3.54 23.94
N THR A 298 -0.41 -2.84 25.07
CA THR A 298 -1.08 -1.54 25.16
C THR A 298 -0.43 -0.52 24.22
N LEU A 299 0.91 -0.44 24.16
CA LEU A 299 1.60 0.45 23.22
C LEU A 299 1.26 0.12 21.76
N LEU A 300 1.17 -1.17 21.43
CA LEU A 300 0.80 -1.65 20.10
C LEU A 300 -0.68 -1.39 19.79
N ALA A 301 -1.57 -1.55 20.77
CA ALA A 301 -2.98 -1.24 20.65
C ALA A 301 -3.19 0.26 20.42
N ASP A 302 -2.45 1.11 21.15
CA ASP A 302 -2.50 2.56 21.01
C ASP A 302 -1.94 3.04 19.65
N LEU A 303 -0.89 2.39 19.15
CA LEU A 303 -0.40 2.59 17.78
C LEU A 303 -1.52 2.31 16.78
N VAL A 304 -2.14 1.13 16.85
CA VAL A 304 -3.18 0.70 15.90
C VAL A 304 -4.44 1.56 16.01
N ALA A 305 -4.82 1.97 17.22
CA ALA A 305 -5.95 2.86 17.45
C ALA A 305 -5.68 4.31 17.02
N GLY A 306 -4.40 4.69 16.82
CA GLY A 306 -4.01 6.06 16.51
C GLY A 306 -4.17 7.02 17.67
N THR A 307 -4.08 6.55 18.91
CA THR A 307 -4.31 7.37 20.12
C THR A 307 -3.05 8.07 20.64
N ILE A 308 -1.86 7.64 20.22
CA ILE A 308 -0.60 8.20 20.70
C ILE A 308 -0.34 9.55 20.03
N ASP A 309 -0.22 10.59 20.84
CA ASP A 309 0.34 11.89 20.42
C ASP A 309 1.79 11.97 20.88
N THR A 310 2.71 11.65 19.99
CA THR A 310 4.07 12.17 20.10
C THR A 310 4.14 13.38 19.19
N THR A 311 4.82 14.43 19.64
CA THR A 311 4.96 15.81 19.15
C THR A 311 4.75 16.10 17.65
N ASP A 312 4.88 15.10 16.77
CA ASP A 312 4.72 15.17 15.32
C ASP A 312 3.40 14.58 14.76
N ARG A 313 2.45 14.12 15.60
CA ARG A 313 1.18 13.45 15.22
C ARG A 313 1.30 12.15 14.42
N GLN A 314 2.50 11.66 14.14
CA GLN A 314 2.71 10.57 13.18
C GLN A 314 2.02 9.26 13.60
N LEU A 315 1.96 8.96 14.90
CA LEU A 315 1.29 7.76 15.41
C LEU A 315 -0.24 7.82 15.29
N ARG A 316 -0.84 9.01 15.17
CA ARG A 316 -2.27 9.18 14.87
C ARG A 316 -2.63 8.85 13.42
N LEU A 317 -1.64 8.56 12.58
CA LEU A 317 -1.85 8.23 11.17
C LEU A 317 -2.23 6.77 10.95
N TRP A 318 -2.14 5.89 11.95
CA TRP A 318 -2.47 4.48 11.74
C TRP A 318 -3.88 4.26 11.16
N PRO A 319 -4.95 4.93 11.67
CA PRO A 319 -6.28 4.85 11.08
C PRO A 319 -6.39 5.45 9.68
N GLN A 320 -5.43 6.30 9.27
CA GLN A 320 -5.37 6.86 7.92
C GLN A 320 -4.78 5.88 6.91
N TYR A 321 -4.02 4.88 7.35
CA TYR A 321 -3.45 3.88 6.46
C TYR A 321 -4.52 2.92 5.91
N SER A 322 -4.51 2.75 4.60
CA SER A 322 -5.27 1.73 3.89
C SER A 322 -4.31 0.64 3.45
N PHE A 323 -4.07 -0.36 4.31
CA PHE A 323 -3.28 -1.54 3.98
C PHE A 323 -3.82 -2.34 2.77
N ASP A 324 -5.08 -2.11 2.36
CA ASP A 324 -5.60 -2.64 1.09
C ASP A 324 -5.06 -1.87 -0.13
N THR A 325 -4.81 -0.57 0.03
CA THR A 325 -4.32 0.34 -1.02
C THR A 325 -2.79 0.40 -1.09
N ILE A 326 -2.11 0.28 0.06
CA ILE A 326 -0.65 0.26 0.15
C ILE A 326 -0.12 -0.92 -0.71
N PRO A 327 0.91 -0.71 -1.53
CA PRO A 327 1.50 -1.77 -2.34
C PRO A 327 1.99 -2.94 -1.47
N LEU A 328 1.77 -4.18 -1.91
CA LEU A 328 2.13 -5.37 -1.13
C LEU A 328 3.64 -5.46 -0.90
N GLU A 329 4.43 -5.00 -1.86
CA GLU A 329 5.89 -4.93 -1.78
C GLU A 329 6.40 -4.11 -0.59
N PHE A 330 5.58 -3.20 -0.04
CA PHE A 330 5.94 -2.44 1.15
C PHE A 330 6.06 -3.30 2.41
N ILE A 331 5.35 -4.44 2.45
CA ILE A 331 5.46 -5.38 3.57
C ILE A 331 6.91 -5.88 3.68
N SER A 332 7.50 -6.35 2.58
CA SER A 332 8.90 -6.74 2.52
C SER A 332 9.84 -5.62 3.00
N SER A 333 9.57 -4.36 2.63
CA SER A 333 10.33 -3.19 3.09
C SER A 333 10.29 -3.02 4.61
N VAL A 334 9.10 -3.17 5.22
CA VAL A 334 8.93 -3.08 6.68
C VAL A 334 9.74 -4.15 7.39
N TYR A 335 9.68 -5.39 6.90
CA TYR A 335 10.44 -6.50 7.44
C TYR A 335 11.95 -6.29 7.31
N GLU A 336 12.42 -5.91 6.12
CA GLU A 336 13.83 -5.70 5.86
C GLU A 336 14.39 -4.56 6.73
N GLU A 337 13.66 -3.46 6.88
CA GLU A 337 14.05 -2.35 7.77
C GLU A 337 14.31 -2.84 9.21
N PHE A 338 13.47 -3.73 9.74
CA PHE A 338 13.67 -4.26 11.09
C PHE A 338 14.89 -5.18 11.22
N LEU A 339 15.23 -5.92 10.16
CA LEU A 339 16.39 -6.81 10.14
C LEU A 339 17.71 -6.05 9.95
N THR A 340 17.70 -4.91 9.24
CA THR A 340 18.92 -4.17 8.87
C THR A 340 19.42 -3.19 9.92
N GLU A 341 18.54 -2.58 10.73
CA GLU A 341 18.95 -1.62 11.79
C GLU A 341 19.88 -2.24 12.86
N ASP A 342 20.03 -3.56 12.89
CA ASP A 342 20.68 -4.31 13.98
C ASP A 342 21.98 -5.04 13.61
N ARG A 343 22.38 -5.07 12.33
CA ARG A 343 23.62 -5.73 11.88
C ARG A 343 24.60 -4.68 11.36
N ASP A 344 25.76 -4.55 12.02
CA ASP A 344 26.87 -3.69 11.61
C ASP A 344 27.06 -3.69 10.08
N ALA A 345 26.78 -2.57 9.41
CA ALA A 345 27.17 -2.18 8.05
C ALA A 345 27.26 -3.30 6.97
N THR A 346 26.52 -4.39 7.12
CA THR A 346 26.61 -5.57 6.26
C THR A 346 25.41 -5.58 5.33
N LYS A 347 25.55 -4.74 4.28
CA LYS A 347 25.10 -4.92 2.89
C LYS A 347 23.63 -5.23 2.58
N ALA A 348 22.73 -5.32 3.54
CA ALA A 348 21.30 -5.36 3.27
C ALA A 348 20.82 -3.93 2.99
N TYR A 349 20.85 -3.55 1.72
CA TYR A 349 20.25 -2.30 1.26
C TYR A 349 18.89 -2.59 0.70
N TYR A 350 17.86 -2.01 1.32
CA TYR A 350 16.51 -2.02 0.78
C TYR A 350 16.53 -1.63 -0.70
N THR A 351 16.10 -2.54 -1.57
CA THR A 351 16.00 -2.24 -3.01
C THR A 351 14.70 -1.47 -3.25
N PRO A 352 14.75 -0.19 -3.65
CA PRO A 352 13.54 0.56 -3.95
C PRO A 352 12.71 -0.15 -5.03
N SER A 353 11.40 -0.23 -4.83
CA SER A 353 10.48 -0.94 -5.73
C SER A 353 10.60 -0.54 -7.20
N TYR A 354 10.89 0.73 -7.47
CA TYR A 354 11.07 1.24 -8.84
C TYR A 354 12.30 0.65 -9.54
N LEU A 355 13.37 0.30 -8.80
CA LEU A 355 14.55 -0.37 -9.39
C LEU A 355 14.22 -1.82 -9.75
N VAL A 356 13.43 -2.49 -8.89
CA VAL A 356 12.94 -3.85 -9.17
C VAL A 356 12.08 -3.85 -10.43
N ASP A 357 11.14 -2.90 -10.53
CA ASP A 357 10.30 -2.76 -11.71
C ASP A 357 11.12 -2.46 -12.97
N TYR A 358 12.13 -1.59 -12.88
CA TYR A 358 13.04 -1.29 -14.00
C TYR A 358 13.76 -2.54 -14.52
N VAL A 359 14.29 -3.38 -13.63
CA VAL A 359 14.96 -4.64 -14.03
C VAL A 359 13.97 -5.62 -14.63
N LEU A 360 12.83 -5.84 -13.96
CA LEU A 360 11.81 -6.77 -14.44
C LEU A 360 11.16 -6.30 -15.75
N ASP A 361 11.05 -5.00 -16.02
CA ASP A 361 10.58 -4.47 -17.30
C ASP A 361 11.48 -4.91 -18.47
N ALA A 362 12.78 -5.08 -18.23
CA ALA A 362 13.70 -5.57 -19.24
C ALA A 362 13.68 -7.09 -19.43
N VAL A 363 13.53 -7.88 -18.35
CA VAL A 363 13.70 -9.35 -18.40
C VAL A 363 12.41 -10.15 -18.30
N LEU A 364 11.34 -9.54 -17.77
CA LEU A 364 10.03 -10.14 -17.57
C LEU A 364 8.92 -9.10 -17.81
N PRO A 365 8.78 -8.55 -19.04
CA PRO A 365 7.85 -7.45 -19.32
C PRO A 365 6.38 -7.86 -19.20
N TRP A 366 5.45 -6.93 -18.94
CA TRP A 366 4.04 -7.27 -18.70
C TRP A 366 3.32 -7.89 -19.90
N ASP A 367 3.73 -7.54 -21.12
CA ASP A 367 3.12 -7.95 -22.38
C ASP A 367 3.52 -9.35 -22.86
N GLY A 368 4.52 -9.98 -22.24
CA GLY A 368 4.95 -11.33 -22.59
C GLY A 368 3.86 -12.39 -22.36
N ASP A 369 3.87 -13.46 -23.16
CA ASP A 369 2.81 -14.49 -23.12
C ASP A 369 3.15 -15.67 -22.19
N GLN A 370 4.42 -15.88 -21.87
CA GLN A 370 4.87 -17.02 -21.07
C GLN A 370 4.63 -16.74 -19.57
N TRP A 371 3.68 -17.45 -18.95
CA TRP A 371 3.44 -17.37 -17.50
C TRP A 371 4.06 -18.55 -16.72
N ASN A 372 4.39 -19.67 -17.37
CA ASN A 372 5.04 -20.81 -16.72
C ASN A 372 6.57 -20.73 -16.91
N VAL A 373 7.21 -19.85 -16.13
CA VAL A 373 8.63 -19.53 -16.25
C VAL A 373 9.29 -19.68 -14.90
N ARG A 374 10.38 -20.45 -14.82
CA ARG A 374 11.19 -20.59 -13.60
C ARG A 374 12.04 -19.35 -13.37
N ILE A 375 12.02 -18.84 -12.15
CA ILE A 375 12.67 -17.62 -11.68
C ILE A 375 13.51 -17.97 -10.46
N LEU A 376 14.80 -17.60 -10.51
CA LEU A 376 15.75 -17.76 -9.42
C LEU A 376 16.27 -16.39 -9.01
N ASP A 377 16.13 -16.07 -7.73
CA ASP A 377 16.82 -14.95 -7.10
C ASP A 377 17.87 -15.49 -6.12
N PRO A 378 19.18 -15.43 -6.45
CA PRO A 378 20.25 -16.03 -5.65
C PRO A 378 20.68 -15.18 -4.44
N ALA A 379 20.07 -14.00 -4.24
CA ALA A 379 20.29 -13.13 -3.09
C ALA A 379 18.97 -12.41 -2.76
N CYS A 380 17.93 -13.20 -2.49
CA CYS A 380 16.55 -12.73 -2.55
C CYS A 380 16.17 -11.73 -1.47
N GLY A 381 16.96 -11.62 -0.40
CA GLY A 381 16.61 -10.81 0.77
C GLY A 381 15.19 -11.13 1.22
N SER A 382 14.39 -10.08 1.39
CA SER A 382 12.96 -10.13 1.77
C SER A 382 11.99 -10.51 0.62
N GLY A 383 12.53 -10.94 -0.52
CA GLY A 383 11.76 -11.51 -1.63
C GLY A 383 11.13 -10.52 -2.62
N ILE A 384 11.49 -9.22 -2.58
CA ILE A 384 10.80 -8.19 -3.39
C ILE A 384 10.81 -8.48 -4.91
N PHE A 385 11.91 -9.03 -5.45
CA PHE A 385 11.98 -9.46 -6.86
C PHE A 385 11.03 -10.61 -7.14
N LEU A 386 11.00 -11.62 -6.26
CA LEU A 386 10.12 -12.79 -6.38
C LEU A 386 8.65 -12.38 -6.32
N VAL A 387 8.28 -11.51 -5.38
CA VAL A 387 6.91 -10.97 -5.23
C VAL A 387 6.48 -10.23 -6.50
N LYS A 388 7.29 -9.29 -7.01
CA LYS A 388 6.94 -8.53 -8.21
C LYS A 388 6.92 -9.40 -9.46
N ALA A 389 7.84 -10.35 -9.59
CA ALA A 389 7.82 -11.30 -10.68
C ALA A 389 6.57 -12.20 -10.65
N PHE A 390 6.12 -12.63 -9.46
CA PHE A 390 4.89 -13.40 -9.32
C PHE A 390 3.66 -12.61 -9.74
N GLN A 391 3.59 -11.30 -9.41
CA GLN A 391 2.52 -10.42 -9.90
C GLN A 391 2.46 -10.38 -11.43
N ARG A 392 3.62 -10.38 -12.12
CA ARG A 392 3.69 -10.42 -13.59
C ARG A 392 3.24 -11.76 -14.15
N LEU A 393 3.67 -12.89 -13.58
CA LEU A 393 3.21 -14.21 -14.03
C LEU A 393 1.70 -14.38 -13.81
N ILE A 394 1.14 -13.87 -12.71
CA ILE A 394 -0.30 -13.83 -12.46
C ILE A 394 -1.02 -13.01 -13.54
N HIS A 395 -0.50 -11.83 -13.90
CA HIS A 395 -1.07 -11.00 -14.96
C HIS A 395 -1.09 -11.72 -16.31
N ARG A 396 0.05 -12.30 -16.71
CA ARG A 396 0.16 -13.08 -17.95
C ARG A 396 -0.79 -14.28 -17.94
N TRP A 397 -0.89 -14.98 -16.80
CA TRP A 397 -1.83 -16.08 -16.63
C TRP A 397 -3.29 -15.62 -16.79
N ARG A 398 -3.67 -14.48 -16.19
CA ARG A 398 -5.03 -13.91 -16.34
C ARG A 398 -5.35 -13.58 -17.80
N ARG A 399 -4.42 -12.96 -18.52
CA ARG A 399 -4.58 -12.63 -19.96
C ARG A 399 -4.85 -13.89 -20.78
N GLN A 400 -4.11 -14.97 -20.55
CA GLN A 400 -4.27 -16.20 -21.31
C GLN A 400 -5.54 -16.99 -20.93
N ASN A 401 -5.99 -16.91 -19.67
CA ASN A 401 -7.12 -17.71 -19.18
C ASN A 401 -8.46 -16.95 -19.13
N GLY A 402 -8.46 -15.63 -19.28
CA GLY A 402 -9.66 -14.79 -19.32
C GLY A 402 -10.48 -14.76 -18.02
N ARG A 403 -9.87 -15.12 -16.88
CA ARG A 403 -10.52 -15.12 -15.56
C ARG A 403 -9.53 -14.81 -14.45
N GLU A 404 -10.05 -14.49 -13.26
CA GLU A 404 -9.24 -14.43 -12.05
C GLU A 404 -8.72 -15.83 -11.65
N PRO A 405 -7.45 -15.95 -11.23
CA PRO A 405 -6.88 -17.21 -10.76
C PRO A 405 -7.49 -17.58 -9.40
N LEU A 406 -7.70 -18.86 -9.21
CA LEU A 406 -8.07 -19.45 -7.94
C LEU A 406 -6.81 -19.92 -7.20
N VAL A 407 -6.91 -20.20 -5.91
CA VAL A 407 -5.80 -20.74 -5.10
C VAL A 407 -5.17 -21.98 -5.75
N ARG A 408 -5.98 -22.86 -6.35
CA ARG A 408 -5.51 -24.05 -7.07
C ARG A 408 -4.67 -23.75 -8.32
N ASP A 409 -4.84 -22.57 -8.92
CA ASP A 409 -4.07 -22.12 -10.08
C ASP A 409 -2.76 -21.45 -9.61
N LEU A 410 -2.83 -20.67 -8.53
CA LEU A 410 -1.70 -19.92 -7.97
C LEU A 410 -0.67 -20.80 -7.25
N LYS A 411 -1.11 -21.85 -6.54
CA LYS A 411 -0.21 -22.71 -5.76
C LYS A 411 0.85 -23.40 -6.64
N PRO A 412 0.50 -24.09 -7.74
CA PRO A 412 1.50 -24.65 -8.64
C PRO A 412 2.35 -23.57 -9.30
N LEU A 413 1.72 -22.45 -9.70
CA LEU A 413 2.44 -21.33 -10.31
C LEU A 413 3.56 -20.81 -9.41
N LEU A 414 3.33 -20.73 -8.11
CA LEU A 414 4.34 -20.33 -7.13
C LEU A 414 5.37 -21.44 -6.89
N ALA A 415 4.91 -22.63 -6.50
CA ALA A 415 5.77 -23.73 -6.06
C ALA A 415 6.71 -24.27 -7.16
N ASP A 416 6.26 -24.28 -8.41
CA ASP A 416 7.02 -24.87 -9.51
C ASP A 416 7.97 -23.86 -10.18
N ASN A 417 7.82 -22.57 -9.89
CA ASN A 417 8.51 -21.51 -10.64
C ASN A 417 9.38 -20.58 -9.80
N PHE A 418 9.17 -20.43 -8.49
CA PHE A 418 9.89 -19.42 -7.70
C PHE A 418 10.91 -20.06 -6.78
N TYR A 419 12.16 -19.62 -6.89
CA TYR A 419 13.28 -20.08 -6.07
C TYR A 419 14.05 -18.87 -5.55
N GLY A 420 14.16 -18.76 -4.23
CA GLY A 420 14.96 -17.73 -3.54
C GLY A 420 16.08 -18.36 -2.73
N VAL A 421 17.25 -17.76 -2.75
CA VAL A 421 18.38 -18.12 -1.88
C VAL A 421 18.90 -16.86 -1.22
N ASP A 422 19.13 -16.90 0.09
CA ASP A 422 19.82 -15.84 0.81
C ASP A 422 20.68 -16.42 1.93
N ILE A 423 21.76 -15.72 2.30
CA ILE A 423 22.63 -16.09 3.42
C ILE A 423 21.97 -15.76 4.77
N ASN A 424 21.06 -14.80 4.80
CA ASN A 424 20.35 -14.40 6.00
C ASN A 424 19.07 -15.22 6.17
N PRO A 425 19.00 -16.14 7.15
CA PRO A 425 17.82 -16.95 7.38
C PRO A 425 16.57 -16.12 7.72
N ASP A 426 16.73 -14.96 8.36
CA ASP A 426 15.60 -14.10 8.69
C ASP A 426 14.98 -13.44 7.45
N ALA A 427 15.80 -13.17 6.43
CA ALA A 427 15.32 -12.62 5.16
C ALA A 427 14.55 -13.69 4.35
N VAL A 428 15.06 -14.92 4.34
CA VAL A 428 14.39 -16.07 3.72
C VAL A 428 13.02 -16.36 4.37
N ARG A 429 12.88 -16.18 5.69
CA ARG A 429 11.59 -16.34 6.40
C ARG A 429 10.52 -15.33 5.94
N VAL A 430 10.93 -14.18 5.41
CA VAL A 430 10.04 -13.10 4.97
C VAL A 430 9.66 -13.25 3.50
N ALA A 431 10.60 -13.71 2.67
CA ALA A 431 10.43 -13.94 1.24
C ALA A 431 9.42 -15.06 0.95
#